data_AF-A0A520E0Y2-F1
#
_entry.id   AF-A0A520E0Y2-F1
#
_cell.length_a   1.000
_cell.length_b   1.000
_cell.length_c   1.000
_cell.angle_alpha   90.00
_cell.angle_beta   90.00
_cell.angle_gamma   90.00
#
_symmetry.space_group_name_H-M   'P 1'
#
loop_
_entity.id
_entity.type
_entity.pdbx_description
1 polymer ?
#
loop_
_entity_poly.entity_id
_entity_poly.type
_entity_poly.pdbx_seq_one_letter_code
_entity_poly.pdbx_strand_id
1 'polypeptide(L)' 'MAKRTFLDFEQPIAELEGKIEELRYVQTESAVDISEEIDQLGKKSQQLTKDIYSDLTPWQITKIARHPERPYTL' A
#
# COMPACT_ATOMS: atom_id res chain seq x y z
N MET A 1 -0.38 15.87 -1.37
CA MET A 1 -0.36 14.40 -1.24
C MET A 1 -0.78 13.84 -2.59
N ALA A 2 0.09 13.15 -3.32
CA ALA A 2 -0.31 12.52 -4.58
C ALA A 2 -1.43 11.50 -4.29
N LYS A 3 -2.54 11.60 -5.02
CA LYS A 3 -3.70 10.74 -4.82
C LYS A 3 -3.39 9.36 -5.42
N ARG A 4 -2.75 8.49 -4.62
CA ARG A 4 -2.45 7.10 -5.00
C ARG A 4 -3.73 6.46 -5.53
N THR A 5 -3.75 6.18 -6.82
CA THR A 5 -4.91 5.57 -7.47
C THR A 5 -4.72 4.05 -7.43
N PHE A 6 -5.29 3.40 -6.42
CA PHE A 6 -5.16 1.95 -6.28
C PHE A 6 -5.97 1.21 -7.34
N LEU A 7 -5.39 0.15 -7.89
CA LEU A 7 -6.10 -0.79 -8.76
C LEU A 7 -6.95 -1.77 -7.93
N ASP A 8 -7.90 -2.45 -8.56
CA ASP A 8 -8.85 -3.34 -7.87
C ASP A 8 -8.17 -4.45 -7.06
N PHE A 9 -7.00 -4.92 -7.51
CA PHE A 9 -6.23 -5.97 -6.84
C PHE A 9 -5.25 -5.42 -5.79
N GLU A 10 -5.11 -4.11 -5.69
CA GLU A 10 -4.28 -3.42 -4.69
C GLU A 10 -5.11 -2.92 -3.50
N GLN A 11 -6.44 -3.07 -3.55
CA GLN A 11 -7.33 -2.77 -2.42
C GLN A 11 -6.84 -3.32 -1.07
N PRO A 12 -6.38 -4.59 -0.94
CA PRO A 12 -5.93 -5.09 0.36
C PRO A 12 -4.61 -4.43 0.83
N ILE A 13 -3.82 -3.87 -0.08
CA ILE A 13 -2.63 -3.06 0.27
C ILE A 13 -3.08 -1.67 0.75
N ALA A 14 -4.03 -1.05 0.06
CA ALA A 14 -4.58 0.25 0.40
C ALA A 14 -5.22 0.26 1.80
N GLU A 15 -5.95 -0.79 2.15
CA GLU A 15 -6.53 -0.96 3.49
C GLU A 15 -5.46 -1.05 4.58
N LEU A 16 -4.38 -1.81 4.33
CA LEU A 16 -3.25 -1.91 5.27
C LEU A 16 -2.50 -0.58 5.41
N GLU A 17 -2.24 0.12 4.31
CA GLU A 17 -1.60 1.44 4.36
C GLU A 17 -2.45 2.46 5.11
N GLY A 18 -3.77 2.48 4.87
CA GLY A 18 -4.71 3.34 5.60
C GLY A 18 -4.69 3.06 7.10
N LYS A 19 -4.71 1.78 7.49
CA LYS A 19 -4.61 1.38 8.89
C LYS A 19 -3.27 1.78 9.53
N ILE A 20 -2.17 1.71 8.78
CA ILE A 20 -0.85 2.17 9.24
C ILE A 20 -0.84 3.69 9.45
N GLU A 21 -1.45 4.47 8.55
CA GLU A 21 -1.57 5.92 8.74
C GLU A 21 -2.42 6.27 9.97
N GLU A 22 -3.56 5.60 10.16
CA GLU A 22 -4.41 5.78 11.34
C GLU A 22 -3.63 5.49 12.63
N LEU A 23 -2.90 4.37 12.69
CA LEU A 23 -2.10 4.01 13.85
C LEU A 23 -0.94 4.99 14.10
N ARG A 24 -0.32 5.52 13.04
CA ARG A 24 0.69 6.59 13.15
C ARG A 24 0.10 7.88 13.72
N TYR A 25 -1.13 8.21 13.34
CA TYR A 25 -1.83 9.37 13.90
C TYR A 25 -2.12 9.17 15.39
N VAL A 26 -2.67 8.01 15.76
CA VAL A 26 -2.97 7.64 17.16
C VAL A 26 -1.72 7.63 18.03
N GLN A 27 -0.59 7.12 17.52
CA GLN A 27 0.69 7.14 18.23
C GLN A 27 1.21 8.56 18.48
N THR A 28 0.89 9.50 17.60
CA THR A 28 1.28 10.92 17.79
C THR A 28 0.44 11.57 18.89
N GLU A 29 -0.80 11.15 19.09
CA GLU A 29 -1.72 11.68 20.10
C GLU A 29 -1.67 10.95 21.46
N SER A 30 -1.21 9.69 21.50
CA SER A 30 -1.17 8.86 22.70
C SER A 30 0.26 8.51 23.12
N ALA A 31 0.52 8.47 24.43
CA ALA A 31 1.81 8.03 25.00
C ALA A 31 2.03 6.50 24.94
N VAL A 32 1.21 5.77 24.18
CA VAL A 32 1.30 4.32 24.04
C VAL A 32 2.27 4.00 22.90
N ASP A 33 3.25 3.14 23.18
CA ASP A 33 4.20 2.71 22.16
C ASP A 33 3.59 1.64 21.24
N ILE A 34 3.11 2.08 20.08
CA ILE A 34 2.52 1.24 19.02
C ILE A 34 3.54 1.04 17.87
N SER A 35 4.82 1.40 18.08
CA SER A 35 5.85 1.34 17.03
C SER A 35 6.05 -0.08 16.50
N GLU A 36 6.07 -1.08 17.38
CA GLU A 36 6.22 -2.48 17.00
C GLU A 36 5.05 -2.98 16.13
N GLU A 37 3.82 -2.57 16.44
CA GLU A 37 2.64 -2.98 15.68
C GLU A 37 2.61 -2.31 14.30
N ILE A 38 3.00 -1.03 14.23
CA ILE A 38 3.19 -0.32 12.95
C ILE A 38 4.25 -1.01 12.09
N ASP A 39 5.37 -1.42 12.68
CA ASP A 39 6.44 -2.12 11.96
C ASP A 39 6.01 -3.51 11.48
N GLN A 40 5.25 -4.24 12.29
CA GLN A 40 4.68 -5.53 11.90
C GLN A 40 3.68 -5.39 10.74
N LEU A 41 2.78 -4.40 10.82
CA LEU A 41 1.83 -4.11 9.75
C LEU A 41 2.54 -3.63 8.47
N GLY A 42 3.60 -2.84 8.61
CA GLY A 42 4.46 -2.42 7.49
C GLY A 42 5.11 -3.60 6.79
N LYS A 43 5.69 -4.54 7.54
CA LYS A 43 6.25 -5.78 6.97
C LYS A 43 5.18 -6.62 6.27
N LYS A 44 3.99 -6.72 6.86
CA LYS A 44 2.86 -7.45 6.26
C LYS A 44 2.40 -6.81 4.95
N SER A 45 2.31 -5.48 4.91
CA SER A 45 1.99 -4.73 3.69
C SER A 45 3.03 -4.94 2.58
N GLN A 46 4.32 -4.89 2.92
CA GLN A 46 5.40 -5.18 1.97
C GLN A 46 5.35 -6.61 1.44
N GLN A 47 5.13 -7.58 2.31
CA GLN A 47 5.01 -8.99 1.91
C GLN A 47 3.81 -9.19 0.98
N LEU A 48 2.65 -8.65 1.35
CA LEU A 48 1.44 -8.74 0.53
C LEU A 48 1.61 -8.06 -0.83
N THR A 49 2.28 -6.91 -0.86
CA THR A 49 2.63 -6.23 -2.11
C THR A 49 3.48 -7.13 -2.99
N LYS A 50 4.52 -7.75 -2.42
CA LYS A 50 5.38 -8.68 -3.16
C LYS A 50 4.59 -9.87 -3.71
N ASP A 51 3.71 -10.45 -2.92
CA ASP A 51 2.92 -11.63 -3.29
C ASP A 51 1.92 -11.31 -4.42
N ILE A 52 1.21 -10.19 -4.30
CA ILE A 52 0.26 -9.72 -5.33
C ILE A 52 0.98 -9.43 -6.64
N TYR A 53 2.14 -8.76 -6.57
CA TYR A 53 2.91 -8.42 -7.75
C TYR A 53 3.66 -9.61 -8.36
N SER A 54 3.91 -10.67 -7.60
CA SER A 54 4.49 -11.91 -8.14
C SER A 54 3.49 -12.75 -8.92
N ASP A 55 2.21 -12.75 -8.54
CA ASP A 55 1.16 -13.57 -9.15
C ASP A 55 0.21 -12.77 -10.06
N LEU A 56 0.73 -11.74 -10.73
CA LEU A 56 -0.07 -10.91 -11.63
C LEU A 56 -0.53 -11.69 -12.88
N THR A 57 -1.83 -11.63 -13.13
CA THR A 57 -2.42 -12.10 -14.39
C THR A 57 -2.08 -11.15 -15.55
N PRO A 58 -2.05 -11.63 -16.81
CA PRO A 58 -1.79 -10.79 -17.98
C PRO A 58 -2.69 -9.54 -18.09
N TRP A 59 -3.95 -9.66 -17.64
CA TRP A 59 -4.88 -8.53 -17.61
C TRP A 59 -4.52 -7.49 -16.55
N GLN A 60 -4.09 -7.91 -15.35
CA GLN A 60 -3.63 -7.00 -14.30
C GLN A 60 -2.38 -6.24 -14.73
N ILE A 61 -1.43 -6.91 -15.41
CA ILE A 61 -0.26 -6.27 -16.00
C ILE A 61 -0.67 -5.17 -16.99
N THR A 62 -1.70 -5.42 -17.81
CA THR A 62 -2.22 -4.42 -18.75
C THR A 62 -2.83 -3.22 -18.02
N LYS A 63 -3.52 -3.42 -16.89
CA LYS A 63 -4.04 -2.34 -16.04
C LYS A 63 -2.90 -1.49 -15.45
N ILE A 64 -1.85 -2.12 -14.93
CA ILE A 64 -0.64 -1.43 -14.44
C ILE A 64 0.01 -0.62 -15.55
N ALA A 65 0.11 -1.21 -16.75
CA ALA A 65 0.76 -0.55 -17.87
C ALA A 65 0.05 0.74 -18.31
N ARG A 66 -1.27 0.81 -18.09
CA ARG A 66 -2.16 1.95 -18.38
C ARG A 66 -2.43 2.82 -17.15
N HIS A 67 -1.68 2.64 -16.07
CA HIS A 67 -1.88 3.40 -14.85
C HIS A 67 -1.68 4.92 -15.09
N PRO A 68 -2.60 5.79 -14.62
CA PRO A 68 -2.53 7.23 -14.88
C PRO A 68 -1.25 7.88 -14.33
N GLU A 69 -0.73 7.38 -13.21
CA GLU A 69 0.51 7.88 -12.58
C GLU A 69 1.77 7.14 -13.06
N ARG A 70 1.70 6.34 -14.13
CA ARG A 70 2.90 5.69 -14.68
C ARG A 70 3.87 6.76 -15.21
N PRO A 71 5.16 6.76 -14.83
CA PRO A 71 6.13 7.71 -15.35
C PRO A 71 6.27 7.62 -16.87
N TYR A 72 6.21 8.76 -17.56
CA TYR A 72 6.41 8.88 -19.01
C TYR A 72 7.79 9.48 -19.32
N THR A 73 8.32 9.16 -20.50
CA THR A 73 9.50 9.83 -21.04
C THR A 73 9.16 11.28 -21.42
N LEU A 74 10.07 12.22 -21.13
CA LEU A 74 9.96 13.65 -21.44
C LEU A 74 10.24 13.96 -22.91
#